data_AF-A0A6A3D5V1-F1
#
_entry.id   AF-A0A6A3D5V1-F1
#
_cell.length_a   1.000
_cell.length_b   1.000
_cell.length_c   1.000
_cell.angle_alpha   90.00
_cell.angle_beta   90.00
_cell.angle_gamma   90.00
#
_symmetry.space_group_name_H-M   'P 1'
#
loop_
_entity.id
_entity.type
_entity.pdbx_description
1 polymer ?
#
loop_
_entity_poly.entity_id
_entity_poly.type
_entity_poly.pdbx_seq_one_letter_code
_entity_poly.pdbx_strand_id
1 'polypeptide(L)'
;MTGGDEAAEMRDVGARTEAASSSKRQRRTEEQAGAAAAVGGAPCGPQREGEEDLVPDLTTQQWATLETGLTRTKMQIVFSMDEPSVAVGNLYWTLRDFDRMILSYCKDHGVRFEDDRLDALGTDKIVLFGRPDTKNKELWCLMKRGYIYVRGVRIRVQPSFTGRKVSNLSLCEIEYVNTNEIQPSELVEAIQTWGGTDALVVSHAVNVGTPAKWPAIMCLRNMSRTSPELLFAFRLFFPSPEE
;
A
#
# COMPACT_ATOMS: atom_id res chain seq x y z
N MET A 1 -40.67 25.60 -49.27
CA MET A 1 -39.59 26.62 -49.25
C MET A 1 -40.02 27.72 -48.31
N THR A 2 -39.16 28.03 -47.33
CA THR A 2 -38.97 29.29 -46.57
C THR A 2 -40.21 29.93 -45.94
N GLY A 3 -40.31 30.16 -44.62
CA GLY A 3 -39.26 30.50 -43.65
C GLY A 3 -39.59 31.91 -43.12
N GLY A 4 -40.06 32.00 -41.87
CA GLY A 4 -40.43 33.26 -41.22
C GLY A 4 -39.39 33.66 -40.19
N ASP A 5 -38.86 34.87 -40.36
CA ASP A 5 -38.08 35.64 -39.40
C ASP A 5 -39.05 36.41 -38.50
N GLU A 6 -38.81 36.45 -37.18
CA GLU A 6 -39.13 37.63 -36.39
C GLU A 6 -38.26 37.66 -35.11
N ALA A 7 -37.54 38.78 -34.97
CA ALA A 7 -36.74 39.16 -33.82
C ALA A 7 -37.63 39.77 -32.73
N ALA A 8 -37.29 39.56 -31.45
CA ALA A 8 -37.74 40.44 -30.38
C ALA A 8 -36.77 40.46 -29.19
N GLU A 9 -36.27 41.66 -28.95
CA GLU A 9 -35.52 42.21 -27.84
C GLU A 9 -36.34 42.25 -26.54
N MET A 10 -35.75 42.00 -25.36
CA MET A 10 -36.28 42.56 -24.09
C MET A 10 -35.27 42.58 -22.93
N ARG A 11 -34.74 43.80 -22.71
CA ARG A 11 -34.62 44.57 -21.46
C ARG A 11 -34.14 43.93 -20.14
N ASP A 12 -33.05 44.53 -19.66
CA ASP A 12 -32.62 44.68 -18.26
C ASP A 12 -33.57 45.59 -17.46
N VAL A 13 -33.73 45.30 -16.16
CA VAL A 13 -33.86 46.22 -14.99
C VAL A 13 -34.31 45.39 -13.77
N GLY A 14 -33.53 45.47 -12.67
CA GLY A 14 -34.10 45.37 -11.32
C GLY A 14 -33.27 44.65 -10.27
N ALA A 15 -32.30 45.35 -9.68
CA ALA A 15 -31.67 44.94 -8.43
C ALA A 15 -32.65 45.05 -7.25
N ARG A 16 -32.71 44.00 -6.40
CA ARG A 16 -32.98 44.11 -4.96
C ARG A 16 -32.38 42.92 -4.20
N THR A 17 -31.45 43.26 -3.33
CA THR A 17 -30.83 42.51 -2.23
C THR A 17 -31.81 41.74 -1.37
N GLU A 18 -31.52 40.48 -1.06
CA GLU A 18 -31.70 39.88 0.26
C GLU A 18 -30.61 38.82 0.54
N ALA A 19 -30.17 38.80 1.80
CA ALA A 19 -29.00 38.11 2.30
C ALA A 19 -29.20 36.59 2.42
N ALA A 20 -28.19 35.82 2.03
CA ALA A 20 -28.06 34.41 2.43
C ALA A 20 -26.70 34.20 3.11
N SER A 21 -26.78 33.81 4.37
CA SER A 21 -25.70 33.72 5.34
C SER A 21 -24.71 32.60 5.02
N SER A 22 -23.44 32.95 5.18
CA SER A 22 -22.28 32.08 5.07
C SER A 22 -22.13 31.19 6.32
N SER A 23 -22.41 29.89 6.19
CA SER A 23 -22.06 28.90 7.23
C SER A 23 -20.74 28.21 6.88
N LYS A 24 -19.63 28.89 7.19
CA LYS A 24 -18.27 28.34 7.15
C LYS A 24 -18.02 27.62 8.48
N ARG A 25 -18.05 26.29 8.43
CA ARG A 25 -17.82 25.35 9.54
C ARG A 25 -16.39 25.53 10.10
N GLN A 26 -16.25 26.33 11.15
CA GLN A 26 -15.05 26.36 12.00
C GLN A 26 -15.09 25.15 12.95
N ARG A 27 -14.17 24.21 12.77
CA ARG A 27 -13.75 23.30 13.85
C ARG A 27 -12.26 23.56 14.08
N ARG A 28 -11.97 24.23 15.20
CA ARG A 28 -10.62 24.41 15.73
C ARG A 28 -10.07 23.03 16.10
N THR A 29 -8.87 22.72 15.64
CA THR A 29 -8.02 21.69 16.24
C THR A 29 -6.79 22.42 16.74
N GLU A 30 -6.74 22.64 18.04
CA GLU A 30 -5.50 22.97 18.75
C GLU A 30 -4.80 21.63 19.01
N GLU A 31 -3.66 21.42 18.37
CA GLU A 31 -2.70 20.41 18.81
C GLU A 31 -1.31 21.01 18.68
N GLN A 32 -0.77 21.48 19.80
CA GLN A 32 0.60 21.93 19.92
C GLN A 32 1.30 21.09 20.99
N ALA A 33 2.25 20.28 20.50
CA ALA A 33 3.52 19.86 21.08
C ALA A 33 3.61 19.56 22.59
N GLY A 34 3.98 18.31 22.90
CA GLY A 34 4.58 17.91 24.18
C GLY A 34 5.41 16.64 23.99
N ALA A 35 6.64 16.65 24.48
CA ALA A 35 7.75 15.82 24.05
C ALA A 35 7.93 14.45 24.76
N ALA A 36 8.55 13.54 24.00
CA ALA A 36 9.60 12.58 24.37
C ALA A 36 9.39 11.48 25.44
N ALA A 37 9.74 10.27 24.96
CA ALA A 37 10.30 9.08 25.63
C ALA A 37 9.35 8.02 26.20
N ALA A 38 9.22 6.92 25.46
CA ALA A 38 9.17 5.57 26.02
C ALA A 38 9.84 4.58 25.06
N VAL A 39 10.74 3.77 25.61
CA VAL A 39 11.47 2.68 24.98
C VAL A 39 10.49 1.56 24.63
N GLY A 40 10.48 1.18 23.35
CA GLY A 40 9.56 0.18 22.78
C GLY A 40 9.17 0.67 21.38
N GLY A 41 9.70 0.04 20.34
CA GLY A 41 9.56 0.47 18.95
C GLY A 41 8.11 0.54 18.50
N ALA A 42 7.46 1.69 18.73
CA ALA A 42 6.18 1.99 18.12
C ALA A 42 6.39 2.29 16.64
N PRO A 43 5.53 1.78 15.73
CA PRO A 43 5.61 2.11 14.33
C PRO A 43 5.48 3.64 14.16
N CYS A 44 6.49 4.27 13.55
CA CYS A 44 6.62 5.73 13.46
C CYS A 44 5.65 6.40 12.43
N GLY A 45 4.40 5.96 12.38
CA GLY A 45 3.35 6.56 11.55
C GLY A 45 1.96 5.99 11.86
N PRO A 46 0.89 6.59 11.31
CA PRO A 46 -0.47 6.21 11.66
C PRO A 46 -0.75 4.77 11.22
N GLN A 47 -1.02 3.89 12.18
CA GLN A 47 -1.66 2.60 11.94
C GLN A 47 -3.11 2.87 11.56
N ARG A 48 -3.59 2.20 10.51
CA ARG A 48 -5.01 2.29 10.13
C ARG A 48 -5.81 1.27 10.92
N GLU A 49 -7.06 1.62 11.20
CA GLU A 49 -8.02 0.70 11.81
C GLU A 49 -8.10 -0.60 10.98
N GLY A 50 -7.99 -1.76 11.63
CA GLY A 50 -8.04 -3.08 10.99
C GLY A 50 -6.76 -3.58 10.35
N GLU A 51 -5.64 -2.87 10.47
CA GLU A 51 -4.37 -3.39 9.94
C GLU A 51 -3.84 -4.58 10.74
N GLU A 52 -4.19 -4.66 12.02
CA GLU A 52 -3.95 -5.81 12.88
C GLU A 52 -4.58 -7.09 12.32
N ASP A 53 -5.74 -6.99 11.67
CA ASP A 53 -6.46 -8.12 11.09
C ASP A 53 -5.74 -8.66 9.83
N LEU A 54 -4.83 -7.89 9.23
CA LEU A 54 -4.03 -8.36 8.10
C LEU A 54 -3.06 -9.47 8.49
N VAL A 55 -2.66 -9.57 9.76
CA VAL A 55 -1.77 -10.63 10.23
C VAL A 55 -2.62 -11.85 10.58
N PRO A 56 -2.52 -12.95 9.81
CA PRO A 56 -3.37 -14.10 10.03
C PRO A 56 -2.97 -14.86 11.29
N ASP A 57 -3.95 -15.43 11.98
CA ASP A 57 -3.74 -16.37 13.06
C ASP A 57 -3.48 -17.78 12.50
N LEU A 58 -2.28 -17.97 11.93
CA LEU A 58 -1.84 -19.28 11.43
C LEU A 58 -1.25 -20.11 12.56
N THR A 59 -1.55 -21.41 12.55
CA THR A 59 -0.92 -22.40 13.44
C THR A 59 0.58 -22.51 13.19
N THR A 60 1.32 -23.04 14.15
CA THR A 60 2.77 -23.31 14.01
C THR A 60 3.08 -24.15 12.76
N GLN A 61 2.25 -25.15 12.45
CA GLN A 61 2.44 -25.99 11.27
C GLN A 61 2.20 -25.21 9.97
N GLN A 62 1.20 -24.33 9.92
CA GLN A 62 0.94 -23.48 8.76
C GLN A 62 2.08 -22.48 8.54
N TRP A 63 2.60 -21.87 9.61
CA TRP A 63 3.81 -21.03 9.52
C TRP A 63 5.00 -21.81 8.98
N ALA A 64 5.27 -23.01 9.51
CA ALA A 64 6.36 -23.85 9.04
C ALA A 64 6.23 -24.21 7.55
N THR A 65 5.01 -24.53 7.09
CA THR A 65 4.73 -24.78 5.67
C THR A 65 5.00 -23.55 4.82
N LEU A 66 4.52 -22.37 5.24
CA LEU A 66 4.72 -21.11 4.54
C LEU A 66 6.21 -20.76 4.43
N GLU A 67 6.94 -20.77 5.55
CA GLU A 67 8.37 -20.47 5.61
C GLU A 67 9.17 -21.45 4.75
N THR A 68 8.86 -22.75 4.82
CA THR A 68 9.49 -23.76 3.97
C THR A 68 9.27 -23.46 2.49
N GLY A 69 8.04 -23.14 2.08
CA GLY A 69 7.75 -22.73 0.71
C GLY A 69 8.53 -21.49 0.30
N LEU A 70 8.57 -20.47 1.16
CA LEU A 70 9.30 -19.23 0.89
C LEU A 70 10.81 -19.47 0.74
N THR A 71 11.43 -20.32 1.54
CA THR A 71 12.89 -20.59 1.45
C THR A 71 13.32 -21.11 0.08
N ARG A 72 12.45 -21.83 -0.63
CA ARG A 72 12.70 -22.32 -2.00
C ARG A 72 12.72 -21.18 -3.03
N THR A 73 12.14 -20.03 -2.67
CA THR A 73 12.06 -18.86 -3.56
C THR A 73 13.36 -18.04 -3.57
N LYS A 74 13.67 -17.45 -4.73
CA LYS A 74 14.63 -16.34 -4.88
C LYS A 74 13.95 -14.97 -4.67
N MET A 75 13.03 -14.88 -3.71
CA MET A 75 12.26 -13.67 -3.45
C MET A 75 13.18 -12.48 -3.18
N GLN A 76 12.88 -11.36 -3.85
CA GLN A 76 13.42 -10.04 -3.52
C GLN A 76 12.28 -9.16 -3.03
N ILE A 77 12.61 -8.19 -2.18
CA ILE A 77 11.68 -7.18 -1.67
C ILE A 77 11.98 -5.87 -2.36
N VAL A 78 10.92 -5.17 -2.77
CA VAL A 78 10.99 -3.85 -3.40
C VAL A 78 10.46 -2.82 -2.43
N PHE A 79 11.25 -1.76 -2.26
CA PHE A 79 10.85 -0.54 -1.59
C PHE A 79 10.61 0.56 -2.61
N SER A 80 9.56 1.34 -2.39
CA SER A 80 9.19 2.45 -3.28
C SER A 80 8.48 3.56 -2.51
N MET A 81 8.52 4.76 -3.07
CA MET A 81 7.71 5.90 -2.61
C MET A 81 6.68 6.27 -3.67
N ASP A 82 5.61 6.94 -3.21
CA ASP A 82 4.60 7.52 -4.11
C ASP A 82 5.21 8.59 -5.01
N GLU A 83 5.90 9.54 -4.35
CA GLU A 83 6.56 10.67 -4.97
C GLU A 83 8.06 10.40 -5.18
N PRO A 84 8.69 10.99 -6.21
CA PRO A 84 10.14 10.87 -6.44
C PRO A 84 10.99 11.43 -5.29
N SER A 85 10.45 12.42 -4.55
CA SER A 85 11.08 12.99 -3.36
C SER A 85 10.03 13.56 -2.40
N VAL A 86 10.40 13.71 -1.13
CA VAL A 86 9.56 14.26 -0.07
C VAL A 86 10.34 15.27 0.78
N ALA A 87 9.64 16.27 1.31
CA ALA A 87 10.25 17.23 2.22
C ALA A 87 10.50 16.58 3.60
N VAL A 88 11.74 16.63 4.07
CA VAL A 88 12.17 16.17 5.40
C VAL A 88 12.93 17.30 6.08
N GLY A 89 12.23 18.06 6.93
CA GLY A 89 12.75 19.32 7.45
C GLY A 89 12.93 20.34 6.32
N ASN A 90 14.16 20.85 6.14
CA ASN A 90 14.48 21.85 5.13
C ASN A 90 15.07 21.28 3.83
N LEU A 91 15.08 19.95 3.67
CA LEU A 91 15.65 19.25 2.53
C LEU A 91 14.60 18.38 1.83
N TYR A 92 14.85 18.09 0.56
CA TYR A 92 14.08 17.09 -0.20
C TYR A 92 14.87 15.79 -0.26
N TRP A 93 14.27 14.71 0.20
CA TRP A 93 14.87 13.39 0.25
C TRP A 93 14.23 12.50 -0.81
N THR A 94 15.07 11.78 -1.54
CA THR A 94 14.70 10.68 -2.43
C THR A 94 14.68 9.37 -1.66
N LEU A 95 14.18 8.29 -2.27
CA LEU A 95 14.19 6.98 -1.64
C LEU A 95 15.61 6.50 -1.25
N ARG A 96 16.66 6.86 -2.00
CA ARG A 96 18.05 6.49 -1.66
C ARG A 96 18.50 7.08 -0.32
N ASP A 97 18.02 8.26 0.02
CA ASP A 97 18.36 8.92 1.28
C ASP A 97 17.77 8.18 2.49
N PHE A 98 16.77 7.31 2.27
CA PHE A 98 16.16 6.47 3.29
C PHE A 98 16.81 5.09 3.47
N ASP A 99 17.69 4.64 2.57
CA ASP A 99 18.26 3.29 2.51
C ASP A 99 18.66 2.74 3.90
N ARG A 100 19.60 3.42 4.57
CA ARG A 100 20.10 2.99 5.89
C ARG A 100 19.02 2.91 6.96
N MET A 101 18.01 3.79 6.90
CA MET A 101 16.91 3.79 7.87
C MET A 101 15.87 2.72 7.56
N ILE A 102 15.67 2.37 6.29
CA ILE A 102 14.86 1.20 5.89
C ILE A 102 15.52 -0.07 6.45
N LEU A 103 16.83 -0.25 6.22
CA LEU A 103 17.59 -1.38 6.73
C LEU A 103 17.51 -1.48 8.26
N SER A 104 17.74 -0.36 8.97
CA SER A 104 17.61 -0.31 10.43
C SER A 104 16.21 -0.68 10.89
N TYR A 105 15.16 -0.11 10.28
CA TYR A 105 13.77 -0.42 10.62
C TYR A 105 13.50 -1.91 10.44
N CYS A 106 13.85 -2.48 9.29
CA CYS A 106 13.64 -3.90 9.02
C CYS A 106 14.36 -4.78 10.04
N LYS A 107 15.62 -4.46 10.37
CA LYS A 107 16.42 -5.19 11.34
C LYS A 107 15.80 -5.17 12.73
N ASP A 108 15.29 -4.02 13.17
CA ASP A 108 14.59 -3.86 14.45
C ASP A 108 13.28 -4.67 14.50
N HIS A 109 12.73 -5.03 13.34
CA HIS A 109 11.53 -5.86 13.18
C HIS A 109 11.86 -7.29 12.74
N GLY A 110 13.10 -7.76 12.93
CA GLY A 110 13.48 -9.16 12.68
C GLY A 110 13.68 -9.53 11.20
N VAL A 111 13.79 -8.55 10.31
CA VAL A 111 14.02 -8.74 8.88
C VAL A 111 15.40 -8.21 8.49
N ARG A 112 16.23 -9.06 7.88
CA ARG A 112 17.58 -8.69 7.42
C ARG A 112 17.74 -8.98 5.94
N PHE A 113 18.69 -8.29 5.31
CA PHE A 113 18.99 -8.40 3.89
C PHE A 113 20.45 -8.76 3.67
N GLU A 114 20.72 -9.49 2.59
CA GLU A 114 22.06 -9.89 2.17
C GLU A 114 23.00 -8.67 2.14
N ASP A 115 24.20 -8.85 2.72
CA ASP A 115 25.23 -7.82 2.84
C ASP A 115 24.80 -6.51 3.55
N ASP A 116 23.69 -6.53 4.30
CA ASP A 116 23.08 -5.35 4.94
C ASP A 116 22.91 -4.19 3.95
N ARG A 117 22.41 -4.51 2.74
CA ARG A 117 22.36 -3.58 1.62
C ARG A 117 21.05 -3.67 0.84
N LEU A 118 20.65 -2.51 0.30
CA LEU A 118 19.64 -2.42 -0.75
C LEU A 118 20.26 -1.94 -2.08
N ASP A 119 19.86 -2.53 -3.18
CA ASP A 119 20.26 -2.14 -4.52
C ASP A 119 19.27 -1.17 -5.15
N ALA A 120 19.77 -0.06 -5.67
CA ALA A 120 18.94 0.90 -6.40
C ALA A 120 18.84 0.54 -7.88
N LEU A 121 17.61 0.47 -8.41
CA LEU A 121 17.40 0.50 -9.86
C LEU A 121 16.96 1.92 -10.24
N GLY A 122 17.74 2.56 -11.11
CA GLY A 122 17.40 3.86 -11.69
C GLY A 122 16.48 3.69 -12.88
N THR A 123 15.17 3.73 -12.66
CA THR A 123 14.16 4.05 -13.68
C THR A 123 13.59 5.44 -13.39
N ASP A 124 12.52 5.86 -14.08
CA ASP A 124 11.84 7.14 -13.86
C ASP A 124 11.42 7.38 -12.39
N LYS A 125 11.30 6.31 -11.60
CA LYS A 125 11.19 6.35 -10.14
C LYS A 125 12.28 5.49 -9.51
N ILE A 126 13.00 6.04 -8.53
CA ILE A 126 13.97 5.28 -7.74
C ILE A 126 13.23 4.21 -6.94
N VAL A 127 13.63 2.96 -7.13
CA VAL A 127 13.20 1.81 -6.33
C VAL A 127 14.44 1.14 -5.72
N LEU A 128 14.30 0.65 -4.49
CA LEU A 128 15.34 -0.10 -3.79
C LEU A 128 14.93 -1.57 -3.69
N PHE A 129 15.88 -2.48 -3.88
CA PHE A 129 15.66 -3.92 -3.82
C PHE A 129 16.55 -4.54 -2.75
N GLY A 130 16.00 -5.44 -1.95
CA GLY A 130 16.76 -6.25 -1.00
C GLY A 130 16.49 -7.74 -1.20
N ARG A 131 17.49 -8.58 -0.98
CA ARG A 131 17.32 -10.03 -0.85
C ARG A 131 17.29 -10.38 0.64
N PRO A 132 16.16 -10.87 1.18
CA PRO A 132 16.09 -11.22 2.59
C PRO A 132 17.01 -12.41 2.92
N ASP A 133 17.78 -12.30 3.99
CA ASP A 133 18.63 -13.40 4.52
C ASP A 133 17.76 -14.59 4.94
N THR A 134 16.63 -14.29 5.58
CA THR A 134 15.67 -15.26 6.10
C THR A 134 14.28 -14.90 5.61
N LYS A 135 13.50 -15.91 5.23
CA LYS A 135 12.12 -15.78 4.77
C LYS A 135 11.18 -16.38 5.81
N ASN A 136 11.03 -15.64 6.90
CA ASN A 136 10.32 -16.02 8.13
C ASN A 136 8.98 -15.30 8.27
N LYS A 137 8.25 -15.63 9.34
CA LYS A 137 7.03 -14.96 9.78
C LYS A 137 7.18 -13.44 9.83
N GLU A 138 8.27 -12.92 10.37
CA GLU A 138 8.50 -11.47 10.49
C GLU A 138 8.52 -10.78 9.11
N LEU A 139 9.25 -11.36 8.15
CA LEU A 139 9.25 -10.87 6.76
C LEU A 139 7.85 -10.93 6.16
N TRP A 140 7.13 -12.04 6.37
CA TRP A 140 5.78 -12.19 5.85
C TRP A 140 4.81 -11.14 6.39
N CYS A 141 4.81 -10.92 7.71
CA CYS A 141 4.00 -9.89 8.36
C CYS A 141 4.34 -8.47 7.88
N LEU A 142 5.63 -8.17 7.67
CA LEU A 142 6.08 -6.90 7.09
C LEU A 142 5.45 -6.68 5.70
N MET A 143 5.44 -7.72 4.86
CA MET A 143 4.87 -7.68 3.52
C MET A 143 3.33 -7.64 3.54
N LYS A 144 2.67 -8.31 4.49
CA LYS A 144 1.20 -8.27 4.64
C LYS A 144 0.70 -6.85 4.89
N ARG A 145 1.44 -6.07 5.69
CA ARG A 145 1.17 -4.65 5.89
C ARG A 145 1.35 -3.84 4.60
N GLY A 146 2.34 -4.21 3.79
CA GLY A 146 2.61 -3.63 2.47
C GLY A 146 3.34 -2.28 2.48
N TYR A 147 3.73 -1.80 3.66
CA TYR A 147 4.48 -0.55 3.84
C TYR A 147 5.12 -0.46 5.24
N ILE A 148 6.08 0.45 5.37
CA ILE A 148 6.72 0.87 6.62
C ILE A 148 6.69 2.40 6.73
N TYR A 149 6.90 2.92 7.94
CA TYR A 149 7.11 4.35 8.16
C TYR A 149 8.53 4.60 8.64
N VAL A 150 9.24 5.46 7.90
CA VAL A 150 10.59 5.91 8.23
C VAL A 150 10.58 7.43 8.27
N ARG A 151 10.87 8.01 9.44
CA ARG A 151 10.78 9.46 9.70
C ARG A 151 9.44 10.08 9.25
N GLY A 152 8.33 9.39 9.49
CA GLY A 152 6.99 9.83 9.08
C GLY A 152 6.68 9.69 7.59
N VAL A 153 7.62 9.21 6.78
CA VAL A 153 7.43 8.95 5.35
C VAL A 153 6.99 7.50 5.15
N ARG A 154 5.90 7.31 4.41
CA ARG A 154 5.40 5.98 4.06
C ARG A 154 6.23 5.42 2.91
N ILE A 155 6.95 4.35 3.18
CA ILE A 155 7.72 3.60 2.20
C ILE A 155 6.98 2.29 1.95
N ARG A 156 6.61 2.02 0.70
CA ARG A 156 5.95 0.75 0.36
C ARG A 156 6.90 -0.41 0.43
N VAL A 157 6.36 -1.58 0.75
CA VAL A 157 7.06 -2.85 0.79
C VAL A 157 6.24 -3.86 0.01
N GLN A 158 6.82 -4.50 -0.99
CA GLN A 158 6.17 -5.57 -1.73
C GLN A 158 7.21 -6.57 -2.25
N PRO A 159 6.87 -7.85 -2.42
CA PRO A 159 7.71 -8.77 -3.17
C PRO A 159 7.90 -8.28 -4.61
N SER A 160 9.06 -8.59 -5.18
CA SER A 160 9.30 -8.48 -6.60
C SER A 160 8.69 -9.70 -7.30
N PHE A 161 7.41 -9.62 -7.69
CA PHE A 161 6.73 -10.67 -8.45
C PHE A 161 7.09 -10.64 -9.94
N THR A 162 7.24 -11.84 -10.53
CA THR A 162 7.26 -12.25 -11.96
C THR A 162 7.90 -11.32 -13.03
N GLY A 163 8.71 -11.93 -13.91
CA GLY A 163 9.23 -11.32 -15.15
C GLY A 163 10.74 -11.08 -15.19
N ARG A 164 11.48 -11.30 -14.10
CA ARG A 164 12.95 -11.29 -14.10
C ARG A 164 13.47 -12.72 -14.16
N LYS A 165 14.52 -12.99 -14.96
CA LYS A 165 15.21 -14.31 -15.04
C LYS A 165 15.66 -14.89 -13.68
N VAL A 166 15.65 -14.08 -12.62
CA VAL A 166 16.06 -14.40 -11.25
C VAL A 166 14.90 -14.59 -10.26
N SER A 167 13.65 -14.26 -10.61
CA SER A 167 12.47 -14.42 -9.71
C SER A 167 11.74 -15.74 -10.00
N ASN A 168 11.58 -16.59 -8.98
CA ASN A 168 10.96 -17.92 -9.10
C ASN A 168 9.48 -17.87 -9.55
N LEU A 169 9.06 -18.97 -10.17
CA LEU A 169 7.71 -19.24 -10.68
C LEU A 169 6.68 -19.52 -9.57
N SER A 170 7.13 -19.83 -8.34
CA SER A 170 6.28 -20.10 -7.18
C SER A 170 5.56 -18.88 -6.59
N LEU A 171 5.80 -17.67 -7.10
CA LEU A 171 4.99 -16.50 -6.78
C LEU A 171 3.92 -16.29 -7.87
N CYS A 172 2.87 -17.12 -7.85
CA CYS A 172 1.70 -16.93 -8.72
C CYS A 172 0.95 -15.66 -8.32
N GLU A 173 0.58 -14.85 -9.30
CA GLU A 173 -0.17 -13.60 -9.13
C GLU A 173 -1.58 -13.80 -9.67
N ILE A 174 -2.59 -13.57 -8.84
CA ILE A 174 -3.99 -13.54 -9.27
C ILE A 174 -4.53 -12.13 -9.05
N GLU A 175 -4.86 -11.46 -10.16
CA GLU A 175 -5.60 -10.21 -10.12
C GLU A 175 -7.07 -10.47 -9.78
N TYR A 176 -7.57 -9.79 -8.77
CA TYR A 176 -8.97 -9.87 -8.33
C TYR A 176 -9.54 -8.45 -8.20
N VAL A 177 -10.74 -8.20 -8.72
CA VAL A 177 -11.44 -6.91 -8.55
C VAL A 177 -12.36 -7.01 -7.35
N ASN A 178 -12.14 -6.15 -6.34
CA ASN A 178 -12.96 -6.18 -5.14
C ASN A 178 -14.33 -5.51 -5.36
N THR A 179 -15.38 -6.31 -5.40
CA THR A 179 -16.76 -5.85 -5.58
C THR A 179 -17.50 -5.68 -4.26
N ASN A 180 -17.00 -6.28 -3.16
CA ASN A 180 -17.61 -6.25 -1.83
C ASN A 180 -16.59 -5.85 -0.76
N GLU A 181 -17.04 -5.54 0.45
CA GLU A 181 -16.11 -5.49 1.58
C GLU A 181 -15.78 -6.94 1.98
N ILE A 182 -14.49 -7.24 2.18
CA ILE A 182 -14.01 -8.58 2.58
C ILE A 182 -13.18 -8.42 3.85
N GLN A 183 -13.47 -9.22 4.89
CA GLN A 183 -12.60 -9.28 6.06
C GLN A 183 -11.33 -10.07 5.74
N PRO A 184 -10.15 -9.67 6.25
CA PRO A 184 -8.92 -10.42 6.02
C PRO A 184 -9.01 -11.92 6.35
N SER A 185 -9.74 -12.29 7.41
CA SER A 185 -9.97 -13.69 7.79
C SER A 185 -10.77 -14.48 6.74
N GLU A 186 -11.78 -13.87 6.14
CA GLU A 186 -12.59 -14.49 5.08
C GLU A 186 -11.75 -14.74 3.82
N LEU A 187 -10.86 -13.79 3.49
CA LEU A 187 -9.90 -14.00 2.40
C LEU A 187 -8.98 -15.18 2.70
N VAL A 188 -8.41 -15.26 3.91
CA VAL A 188 -7.53 -16.37 4.31
C VAL A 188 -8.26 -17.71 4.22
N GLU A 189 -9.50 -17.79 4.70
CA GLU A 189 -10.33 -19.01 4.63
C GLU A 189 -10.59 -19.43 3.17
N ALA A 190 -10.92 -18.47 2.30
CA ALA A 190 -11.10 -18.74 0.87
C ALA A 190 -9.81 -19.27 0.22
N ILE A 191 -8.65 -18.67 0.53
CA ILE A 191 -7.34 -19.12 0.04
C ILE A 191 -7.04 -20.55 0.51
N GLN A 192 -7.32 -20.86 1.78
CA GLN A 192 -7.13 -22.19 2.34
C GLN A 192 -8.04 -23.24 1.69
N THR A 193 -9.27 -22.87 1.35
CA THR A 193 -10.20 -23.73 0.60
C THR A 193 -9.66 -24.09 -0.78
N TRP A 194 -8.90 -23.20 -1.42
CA TRP A 194 -8.23 -23.45 -2.70
C TRP A 194 -6.89 -24.19 -2.57
N GLY A 195 -6.50 -24.59 -1.36
CA GLY A 195 -5.23 -25.28 -1.08
C GLY A 195 -4.04 -24.35 -0.86
N GLY A 196 -4.24 -23.03 -0.81
CA GLY A 196 -3.22 -22.08 -0.36
C GLY A 196 -3.04 -22.09 1.17
N THR A 197 -1.99 -21.42 1.66
CA THR A 197 -1.79 -21.24 3.12
C THR A 197 -2.23 -19.84 3.56
N ASP A 198 -1.73 -18.82 2.87
CA ASP A 198 -2.05 -17.40 3.07
C ASP A 198 -1.65 -16.62 1.80
N ALA A 199 -2.07 -15.37 1.68
CA ALA A 199 -1.82 -14.49 0.55
C ALA A 199 -1.42 -13.06 0.96
N LEU A 200 -0.68 -12.37 0.10
CA LEU A 200 -0.43 -10.92 0.23
C LEU A 200 -1.53 -10.14 -0.50
N VAL A 201 -1.71 -8.88 -0.14
CA VAL A 201 -2.61 -7.96 -0.86
C VAL A 201 -1.80 -6.74 -1.25
N VAL A 202 -1.62 -6.53 -2.55
CA VAL A 202 -0.81 -5.44 -3.10
C VAL A 202 -1.63 -4.63 -4.08
N SER A 203 -1.69 -3.32 -3.90
CA SER A 203 -2.43 -2.44 -4.80
C SER A 203 -1.67 -2.19 -6.12
N HIS A 204 -2.35 -2.36 -7.25
CA HIS A 204 -1.88 -1.90 -8.57
C HIS A 204 -2.41 -0.51 -8.92
N ALA A 205 -3.68 -0.25 -8.63
CA ALA A 205 -4.34 1.00 -8.97
C ALA A 205 -3.89 2.15 -8.06
N VAL A 206 -3.82 3.32 -8.66
CA VAL A 206 -3.63 4.58 -7.94
C VAL A 206 -4.98 5.02 -7.36
N ASN A 207 -4.98 5.65 -6.20
CA ASN A 207 -6.20 6.21 -5.62
C ASN A 207 -6.79 7.26 -6.57
N VAL A 208 -8.09 7.17 -6.86
CA VAL A 208 -8.76 8.14 -7.73
C VAL A 208 -8.69 9.50 -7.04
N GLY A 209 -7.97 10.45 -7.64
CA GLY A 209 -7.71 11.77 -7.07
C GLY A 209 -6.48 11.88 -6.15
N THR A 210 -5.70 10.82 -5.95
CA THR A 210 -4.40 10.89 -5.25
C THR A 210 -3.39 9.98 -5.94
N PRO A 211 -2.19 10.45 -6.35
CA PRO A 211 -1.19 9.66 -7.10
C PRO A 211 -0.55 8.51 -6.29
N ALA A 212 -1.14 8.12 -5.17
CA ALA A 212 -0.69 7.06 -4.30
C ALA A 212 -1.51 5.77 -4.46
N LYS A 213 -0.84 4.62 -4.52
CA LYS A 213 -1.50 3.31 -4.33
C LYS A 213 -2.10 3.15 -2.93
N TRP A 214 -3.02 2.21 -2.81
CA TRP A 214 -3.72 1.93 -1.57
C TRP A 214 -2.92 1.02 -0.63
N PRO A 215 -3.06 1.20 0.70
CA PRO A 215 -2.65 0.20 1.68
C PRO A 215 -3.47 -1.10 1.56
N ALA A 216 -2.90 -2.22 2.02
CA ALA A 216 -3.51 -3.55 1.94
C ALA A 216 -4.89 -3.64 2.62
N ILE A 217 -5.09 -3.06 3.81
CA ILE A 217 -6.41 -3.11 4.47
C ILE A 217 -7.49 -2.36 3.67
N MET A 218 -7.11 -1.28 3.00
CA MET A 218 -8.05 -0.48 2.21
C MET A 218 -8.42 -1.14 0.90
N CYS A 219 -7.55 -2.02 0.39
CA CYS A 219 -7.82 -2.86 -0.76
C CYS A 219 -8.98 -3.82 -0.50
N LEU A 220 -9.10 -4.32 0.73
CA LEU A 220 -10.14 -5.27 1.14
C LEU A 220 -11.45 -4.58 1.56
N ARG A 221 -11.35 -3.40 2.16
CA ARG A 221 -12.52 -2.68 2.68
C ARG A 221 -13.22 -1.75 1.68
N ASN A 222 -12.48 -1.22 0.70
CA ASN A 222 -13.10 -0.32 -0.30
C ASN A 222 -13.59 -1.12 -1.50
N MET A 223 -14.89 -1.02 -1.75
CA MET A 223 -15.55 -1.63 -2.89
C MET A 223 -15.34 -0.81 -4.17
N SER A 224 -15.10 -1.48 -5.29
CA SER A 224 -15.22 -0.87 -6.62
C SER A 224 -16.69 -0.62 -6.96
N ARG A 225 -17.32 0.39 -6.34
CA ARG A 225 -18.75 0.69 -6.55
C ARG A 225 -19.02 1.54 -7.78
N THR A 226 -18.02 2.21 -8.35
CA THR A 226 -18.28 3.39 -9.20
C THR A 226 -17.45 3.51 -10.46
N SER A 227 -16.56 2.55 -10.79
CA SER A 227 -15.94 2.56 -12.12
C SER A 227 -15.54 1.15 -12.58
N PRO A 228 -15.96 0.70 -13.78
CA PRO A 228 -15.37 -0.48 -14.42
C PRO A 228 -13.88 -0.29 -14.76
N GLU A 229 -13.35 0.93 -14.67
CA GLU A 229 -11.92 1.25 -14.82
C GLU A 229 -11.16 1.24 -13.48
N LEU A 230 -11.87 1.16 -12.35
CA LEU A 230 -11.27 0.89 -11.02
C LEU A 230 -10.98 -0.61 -10.91
N LEU A 231 -10.01 -1.05 -11.71
CA LEU A 231 -9.38 -2.35 -11.58
C LEU A 231 -8.43 -2.27 -10.38
N PHE A 232 -8.94 -2.56 -9.19
CA PHE A 232 -8.03 -3.00 -8.14
C PHE A 232 -7.45 -4.33 -8.64
N ALA A 233 -6.19 -4.37 -9.04
CA ALA A 233 -5.47 -5.62 -9.10
C ALA A 233 -4.80 -5.81 -7.74
N PHE A 234 -5.10 -6.94 -7.10
CA PHE A 234 -4.39 -7.45 -5.94
C PHE A 234 -3.46 -8.55 -6.37
N ARG A 235 -2.34 -8.74 -5.65
CA ARG A 235 -1.45 -9.87 -5.87
C ARG A 235 -1.58 -10.87 -4.74
N LEU A 236 -2.46 -11.84 -4.92
CA LEU A 236 -2.57 -12.98 -4.01
C LEU A 236 -1.38 -13.92 -4.23
N PHE A 237 -0.88 -14.54 -3.17
CA PHE A 237 0.23 -15.52 -3.23
C PHE A 237 -0.30 -16.93 -2.99
N PHE A 238 0.19 -17.88 -3.78
CA PHE A 238 -0.05 -19.31 -3.59
C PHE A 238 1.27 -20.07 -3.65
N PRO A 239 1.60 -20.88 -2.64
CA PRO A 239 2.68 -21.84 -2.77
C PRO A 239 2.28 -22.93 -3.77
N SER A 240 3.09 -23.17 -4.81
CA SER A 240 2.90 -24.29 -5.74
C SER A 240 3.63 -25.54 -5.23
N PRO A 241 3.01 -26.74 -5.30
CA PRO A 241 3.67 -27.99 -4.92
C PRO A 241 4.72 -28.49 -5.93
N GLU A 242 4.82 -27.91 -7.13
CA GLU A 242 5.73 -28.36 -8.20
C GLU A 242 7.17 -27.78 -8.13
N GLU A 243 7.63 -27.34 -6.95
CA GLU A 243 9.05 -26.97 -6.71
C GLU A 243 9.73 -27.89 -5.68
#